data_AF-A0A429HVI3-F1
#
_entry.id   AF-A0A429HVI3-F1
#
_cell.length_a   1.000
_cell.length_b   1.000
_cell.length_c   1.000
_cell.angle_alpha   90.00
_cell.angle_beta   90.00
_cell.angle_gamma   90.00
#
_symmetry.space_group_name_H-M   'P 1'
#
loop_
_entity.id
_entity.type
_entity.pdbx_description
1 polymer ?
#
loop_
_entity_poly.entity_id
_entity_poly.type
_entity_poly.pdbx_seq_one_letter_code
_entity_poly.pdbx_strand_id
1 'polypeptide(L)'
;MATKQRGRPRSFDRETALEQAMRAFWEHGYEAVSIADLTEAMGIKAPSLYAAFGDKRTLFEEAIEAYVRDFGAFSGRAFAEESTARRAVARMLREAAAFHTLPGYPRGCMVITAATNCTAQSEDVMRSLQGRRAENVETIEGRIRSDVAAGELPADTDAHALAVYCAAVLQGMSQQARDGADRTTLERVAELAMAAWPPGKSEE
;
A
#
# COMPACT_ATOMS: atom_id res chain seq x y z
N MET A 1 30.87 26.20 7.21
CA MET A 1 31.33 25.94 5.82
C MET A 1 30.39 24.93 5.20
N ALA A 2 29.49 25.37 4.32
CA ALA A 2 28.57 24.48 3.61
C ALA A 2 29.33 23.80 2.47
N THR A 3 29.39 22.46 2.50
CA THR A 3 29.99 21.62 1.45
C THR A 3 29.18 21.78 0.17
N LYS A 4 29.71 22.58 -0.77
CA LYS A 4 29.18 22.78 -2.11
C LYS A 4 29.38 21.48 -2.89
N GLN A 5 28.33 20.65 -3.02
CA GLN A 5 28.34 19.50 -3.92
C GLN A 5 28.71 20.00 -5.33
N ARG A 6 29.87 19.56 -5.84
CA ARG A 6 30.31 19.81 -7.22
C ARG A 6 29.63 18.79 -8.13
N GLY A 7 28.58 19.24 -8.79
CA GLY A 7 27.90 18.51 -9.88
C GLY A 7 27.10 19.50 -10.70
N ARG A 8 26.99 19.28 -12.02
CA ARG A 8 26.07 20.04 -12.88
C ARG A 8 24.66 19.95 -12.27
N PRO A 9 23.90 21.06 -12.17
CA PRO A 9 22.53 21.02 -11.68
C PRO A 9 21.76 19.91 -12.41
N ARG A 10 21.00 19.11 -11.66
CA ARG A 10 20.12 18.09 -12.27
C ARG A 10 19.20 18.82 -13.26
N SER A 11 19.18 18.35 -14.51
CA SER A 11 18.38 18.96 -15.58
C SER A 11 16.91 18.55 -15.54
N PHE A 12 16.52 17.75 -14.55
CA PHE A 12 15.19 17.18 -14.41
C PHE A 12 14.71 17.34 -12.97
N ASP A 13 13.40 17.42 -12.78
CA ASP A 13 12.79 17.42 -11.46
C ASP A 13 12.75 15.99 -10.90
N ARG A 14 13.38 15.79 -9.74
CA ARG A 14 13.53 14.47 -9.13
C ARG A 14 12.19 13.93 -8.65
N GLU A 15 11.33 14.79 -8.12
CA GLU A 15 10.04 14.40 -7.56
C GLU A 15 9.10 13.93 -8.67
N THR A 16 8.98 14.72 -9.75
CA THR A 16 8.26 14.30 -10.96
C THR A 16 8.80 12.98 -11.51
N ALA A 17 10.12 12.80 -11.59
CA ALA A 17 10.70 11.56 -12.08
C ALA A 17 10.42 10.36 -11.16
N LEU A 18 10.42 10.56 -9.84
CA LEU A 18 10.06 9.51 -8.87
C LEU A 18 8.58 9.11 -9.03
N GLU A 19 7.68 10.08 -9.24
CA GLU A 19 6.26 9.80 -9.47
C GLU A 19 6.05 8.95 -10.74
N GLN A 20 6.76 9.26 -11.83
CA GLN A 20 6.67 8.45 -13.06
C GLN A 20 7.20 7.03 -12.86
N ALA A 21 8.32 6.87 -12.16
CA ALA A 21 8.84 5.56 -11.80
C ALA A 21 7.86 4.77 -10.92
N MET A 22 7.26 5.41 -9.92
CA MET A 22 6.23 4.83 -9.06
C MET A 22 5.04 4.33 -9.87
N ARG A 23 4.51 5.14 -10.80
CA ARG A 23 3.40 4.73 -11.68
C ARG A 23 3.77 3.50 -12.52
N ALA A 24 4.96 3.48 -13.11
CA ALA A 24 5.44 2.33 -13.90
C ALA A 24 5.52 1.05 -13.05
N PHE A 25 6.11 1.14 -11.86
CA PHE A 25 6.19 0.00 -10.94
C PHE A 25 4.82 -0.44 -10.40
N TRP A 26 3.89 0.47 -10.19
CA TRP A 26 2.55 0.16 -9.72
C TRP A 26 1.75 -0.61 -10.78
N GLU A 27 1.83 -0.18 -12.04
CA GLU A 27 1.14 -0.84 -13.15
C GLU A 27 1.69 -2.24 -13.41
N HIS A 28 3.03 -2.35 -13.56
CA HIS A 28 3.68 -3.53 -14.12
C HIS A 28 4.41 -4.41 -13.08
N GLY A 29 4.67 -3.89 -11.88
CA GLY A 29 5.45 -4.56 -10.84
C GLY A 29 6.96 -4.35 -10.98
N TYR A 30 7.72 -4.78 -9.96
CA TYR A 30 9.17 -4.50 -9.91
C TYR A 30 9.93 -5.14 -11.06
N GLU A 31 9.79 -6.46 -11.25
CA GLU A 31 10.60 -7.22 -12.21
C GLU A 31 10.33 -6.82 -13.66
N ALA A 32 9.05 -6.64 -14.01
CA ALA A 32 8.63 -6.41 -15.39
C ALA A 32 9.08 -5.06 -15.97
N VAL A 33 9.41 -4.08 -15.13
CA VAL A 33 9.85 -2.75 -15.57
C VAL A 33 11.38 -2.73 -15.70
N SER A 34 11.92 -2.60 -16.90
CA SER A 34 13.36 -2.48 -17.12
C SER A 34 13.90 -1.08 -16.80
N ILE A 35 15.23 -0.94 -16.73
CA ILE A 35 15.86 0.40 -16.65
C ILE A 35 15.52 1.26 -17.87
N ALA A 36 15.37 0.65 -19.06
CA ALA A 36 14.98 1.37 -20.26
C ALA A 36 13.58 1.97 -20.11
N ASP A 37 12.60 1.15 -19.69
CA ASP A 37 11.22 1.57 -19.45
C ASP A 37 11.15 2.70 -18.40
N LEU A 38 11.92 2.57 -17.31
CA LEU A 38 12.02 3.62 -16.29
C LEU A 38 12.56 4.93 -16.88
N THR A 39 13.68 4.87 -17.60
CA THR A 39 14.28 6.09 -18.17
C THR A 39 13.38 6.76 -19.20
N GLU A 40 12.63 5.98 -19.98
CA GLU A 40 11.62 6.48 -20.91
C GLU A 40 10.47 7.16 -20.16
N ALA A 41 9.86 6.47 -19.20
CA ALA A 41 8.75 7.01 -18.40
C ALA A 41 9.14 8.29 -17.63
N MET A 42 10.37 8.34 -17.11
CA MET A 42 10.90 9.47 -16.35
C MET A 42 11.38 10.63 -17.24
N GLY A 43 11.53 10.42 -18.56
CA GLY A 43 12.09 11.40 -19.48
C GLY A 43 13.58 11.71 -19.24
N ILE A 44 14.34 10.75 -18.69
CA ILE A 44 15.77 10.92 -18.38
C ILE A 44 16.64 9.90 -19.12
N LYS A 45 17.96 9.97 -18.93
CA LYS A 45 18.91 8.96 -19.43
C LYS A 45 19.41 8.09 -18.27
N ALA A 46 19.82 6.85 -18.57
CA ALA A 46 20.31 5.91 -17.56
C ALA A 46 21.39 6.48 -16.61
N PRO A 47 22.40 7.25 -17.07
CA PRO A 47 23.37 7.87 -16.16
C PRO A 47 22.73 8.83 -15.15
N SER A 48 21.68 9.56 -15.56
CA SER A 48 20.94 10.47 -14.66
C SER A 48 20.10 9.70 -13.64
N LEU A 49 19.52 8.57 -14.03
CA LEU A 49 18.80 7.68 -13.12
C LEU A 49 19.74 7.17 -12.02
N TYR A 50 20.85 6.54 -12.40
CA TYR A 50 21.81 5.99 -11.45
C TYR A 50 22.44 7.07 -10.56
N ALA A 51 22.76 8.24 -11.10
CA ALA A 51 23.28 9.36 -10.31
C ALA A 51 22.25 9.95 -9.33
N ALA A 52 20.95 9.73 -9.54
CA ALA A 52 19.90 10.32 -8.72
C ALA A 52 19.28 9.37 -7.70
N PHE A 53 19.24 8.08 -8.03
CA PHE A 53 18.53 7.05 -7.27
C PHE A 53 19.41 5.84 -6.96
N GLY A 54 20.68 5.81 -7.39
CA GLY A 54 21.59 4.70 -7.13
C GLY A 54 21.33 3.55 -8.10
N ASP A 55 20.37 2.70 -7.81
CA ASP A 55 19.98 1.54 -8.61
C ASP A 55 18.46 1.36 -8.69
N LYS A 56 18.00 0.34 -9.44
CA LYS A 56 16.58 0.06 -9.60
C LYS A 56 15.89 -0.28 -8.28
N ARG A 57 16.57 -0.99 -7.38
CA ARG A 57 16.03 -1.42 -6.09
C ARG A 57 15.80 -0.21 -5.19
N THR A 58 16.80 0.64 -5.06
CA THR A 58 16.74 1.88 -4.28
C THR A 58 15.65 2.80 -4.81
N LEU A 59 15.56 2.96 -6.14
CA LEU A 59 14.47 3.69 -6.78
C LEU A 59 13.09 3.08 -6.47
N PHE A 60 12.98 1.76 -6.45
CA PHE A 60 11.73 1.07 -6.10
C PHE A 60 11.35 1.27 -4.63
N GLU A 61 12.30 1.18 -3.71
CA GLU A 61 12.07 1.43 -2.28
C GLU A 61 11.59 2.87 -2.05
N GLU A 62 12.24 3.86 -2.68
CA GLU A 62 11.79 5.26 -2.66
C GLU A 62 10.38 5.44 -3.29
N ALA A 63 10.09 4.73 -4.38
CA ALA A 63 8.78 4.77 -5.01
C ALA A 63 7.69 4.17 -4.12
N ILE A 64 7.98 3.10 -3.38
CA ILE A 64 7.08 2.52 -2.38
C ILE A 64 6.84 3.51 -1.24
N GLU A 65 7.87 4.20 -0.76
CA GLU A 65 7.72 5.23 0.28
C GLU A 65 6.85 6.39 -0.19
N ALA A 66 7.07 6.88 -1.42
CA ALA A 66 6.22 7.89 -2.03
C ALA A 66 4.77 7.41 -2.16
N TYR A 67 4.57 6.18 -2.64
CA TYR A 67 3.25 5.56 -2.75
C TYR A 67 2.54 5.49 -1.39
N VAL A 68 3.22 5.02 -0.34
CA VAL A 68 2.63 4.88 0.99
C VAL A 68 2.27 6.25 1.57
N ARG A 69 3.11 7.26 1.38
CA ARG A 69 2.83 8.63 1.83
C ARG A 69 1.60 9.22 1.15
N ASP A 70 1.49 9.09 -0.17
CA ASP A 70 0.51 9.82 -0.97
C ASP A 70 -0.81 9.04 -1.16
N PHE A 71 -0.75 7.72 -1.25
CA PHE A 71 -1.90 6.85 -1.53
C PHE A 71 -2.19 5.81 -0.44
N GLY A 72 -1.18 5.40 0.35
CA GLY A 72 -1.32 4.37 1.39
C GLY A 72 -1.68 4.90 2.78
N ALA A 73 -1.57 6.21 3.01
CA ALA A 73 -1.69 6.80 4.34
C ALA A 73 -3.10 6.69 4.96
N PHE A 74 -4.12 6.34 4.18
CA PHE A 74 -5.49 6.17 4.69
C PHE A 74 -5.60 5.12 5.81
N SER A 75 -4.88 3.99 5.67
CA SER A 75 -4.93 2.92 6.67
C SER A 75 -4.40 3.43 8.02
N GLY A 76 -3.21 4.04 8.00
CA GLY A 76 -2.60 4.62 9.21
C GLY A 76 -3.47 5.70 9.86
N ARG A 77 -4.08 6.59 9.06
CA ARG A 77 -5.01 7.61 9.58
C ARG A 77 -6.26 6.99 10.21
N ALA A 78 -6.87 6.00 9.56
CA ALA A 78 -8.06 5.34 10.10
C ALA A 78 -7.79 4.72 11.47
N PHE A 79 -6.65 4.05 11.66
CA PHE A 79 -6.26 3.48 12.95
C PHE A 79 -5.80 4.50 14.00
N ALA A 80 -5.33 5.68 13.58
CA ALA A 80 -4.94 6.75 14.50
C ALA A 80 -6.14 7.58 14.98
N GLU A 81 -7.16 7.74 14.15
CA GLU A 81 -8.27 8.68 14.38
C GLU A 81 -9.55 8.02 14.90
N GLU A 82 -9.83 6.76 14.52
CA GLU A 82 -11.06 6.08 14.95
C GLU A 82 -10.93 5.49 16.35
N SER A 83 -12.03 5.57 17.12
CA SER A 83 -12.04 5.18 18.52
C SER A 83 -12.07 3.67 18.77
N THR A 84 -12.47 2.87 17.79
CA THR A 84 -12.56 1.41 17.88
C THR A 84 -11.99 0.75 16.63
N ALA A 85 -11.51 -0.49 16.78
CA ALA A 85 -11.02 -1.32 15.68
C ALA A 85 -12.09 -1.55 14.61
N ARG A 86 -13.36 -1.74 15.00
CA ARG A 86 -14.49 -1.87 14.04
C ARG A 86 -14.58 -0.65 13.14
N ARG A 87 -14.53 0.55 13.71
CA ARG A 87 -14.62 1.82 12.96
C ARG A 87 -13.38 2.03 12.09
N ALA A 88 -12.19 1.77 12.64
CA ALA A 88 -10.93 1.89 11.92
C ALA A 88 -10.90 0.96 10.70
N VAL A 89 -11.26 -0.31 10.85
CA VAL A 89 -11.30 -1.29 9.75
C VAL A 89 -12.38 -0.91 8.73
N ALA A 90 -13.59 -0.53 9.16
CA ALA A 90 -14.64 -0.10 8.24
C ALA A 90 -14.19 1.10 7.39
N ARG A 91 -13.57 2.11 8.02
CA ARG A 91 -13.02 3.27 7.32
C ARG A 91 -11.89 2.88 6.38
N MET A 92 -10.95 2.05 6.83
CA MET A 92 -9.85 1.52 6.01
C MET A 92 -10.37 0.84 4.75
N LEU A 93 -11.35 -0.08 4.85
CA LEU A 93 -11.88 -0.81 3.70
C LEU A 93 -12.64 0.11 2.73
N ARG A 94 -13.42 1.07 3.24
CA ARG A 94 -14.12 2.07 2.40
C ARG A 94 -13.15 3.00 1.68
N GLU A 95 -12.15 3.52 2.38
CA GLU A 95 -11.11 4.35 1.76
C GLU A 95 -10.31 3.54 0.74
N ALA A 96 -10.01 2.26 1.01
CA ALA A 96 -9.37 1.37 0.05
C ALA A 96 -10.20 1.20 -1.24
N ALA A 97 -11.52 1.07 -1.15
CA ALA A 97 -12.39 1.01 -2.33
C ALA A 97 -12.24 2.25 -3.22
N ALA A 98 -12.13 3.44 -2.62
CA ALA A 98 -11.90 4.69 -3.34
C ALA A 98 -10.48 4.78 -3.92
N PHE A 99 -9.45 4.46 -3.13
CA PHE A 99 -8.05 4.56 -3.56
C PHE A 99 -7.69 3.53 -4.65
N HIS A 100 -8.14 2.29 -4.51
CA HIS A 100 -7.86 1.23 -5.49
C HIS A 100 -8.50 1.51 -6.86
N THR A 101 -9.47 2.41 -6.93
CA THR A 101 -10.20 2.79 -8.15
C THR A 101 -10.03 4.25 -8.53
N LEU A 102 -9.02 4.92 -7.97
CA LEU A 102 -8.78 6.35 -8.17
C LEU A 102 -8.52 6.67 -9.67
N PRO A 103 -9.34 7.54 -10.30
CA PRO A 103 -9.14 7.90 -11.70
C PRO A 103 -7.77 8.55 -11.94
N GLY A 104 -7.11 8.18 -13.04
CA GLY A 104 -5.81 8.72 -13.42
C GLY A 104 -4.60 8.02 -12.79
N TYR A 105 -4.82 6.97 -11.99
CA TYR A 105 -3.78 6.13 -11.40
C TYR A 105 -4.01 4.64 -11.74
N PRO A 106 -2.94 3.82 -11.71
CA PRO A 106 -3.06 2.36 -11.77
C PRO A 106 -4.03 1.83 -10.71
N ARG A 107 -4.74 0.75 -11.03
CA ARG A 107 -5.72 0.17 -10.12
C ARG A 107 -5.06 -0.73 -9.05
N GLY A 108 -5.71 -0.82 -7.90
CA GLY A 108 -5.26 -1.65 -6.77
C GLY A 108 -4.15 -0.99 -5.94
N CYS A 109 -3.46 -1.78 -5.13
CA CYS A 109 -2.44 -1.32 -4.21
C CYS A 109 -1.04 -1.79 -4.63
N MET A 110 -0.13 -0.84 -4.85
CA MET A 110 1.25 -1.13 -5.24
C MET A 110 1.96 -2.08 -4.27
N VAL A 111 1.74 -1.93 -2.95
CA VAL A 111 2.38 -2.80 -1.92
C VAL A 111 1.87 -4.26 -2.00
N ILE A 112 0.63 -4.45 -2.44
CA ILE A 112 0.03 -5.77 -2.61
C ILE A 112 0.45 -6.39 -3.95
N THR A 113 0.49 -5.59 -5.02
CA THR A 113 0.57 -6.10 -6.39
C THR A 113 1.98 -6.07 -6.97
N ALA A 114 2.89 -5.22 -6.49
CA ALA A 114 4.21 -5.07 -7.11
C ALA A 114 5.12 -6.32 -6.97
N ALA A 115 4.75 -7.26 -6.07
CA ALA A 115 5.49 -8.50 -5.81
C ALA A 115 5.02 -9.72 -6.63
N THR A 116 3.93 -9.64 -7.39
CA THR A 116 3.28 -10.83 -7.97
C THR A 116 4.12 -11.54 -9.05
N ASN A 117 5.19 -10.91 -9.55
CA ASN A 117 6.06 -11.45 -10.60
C ASN A 117 7.53 -11.56 -10.19
N CYS A 118 7.83 -11.57 -8.89
CA CYS A 118 9.21 -11.61 -8.41
C CYS A 118 9.87 -12.99 -8.59
N THR A 119 11.12 -12.99 -9.08
CA THR A 119 11.96 -14.19 -9.18
C THR A 119 12.87 -14.33 -7.96
N ALA A 120 13.65 -15.42 -7.89
CA ALA A 120 14.70 -15.59 -6.86
C ALA A 120 15.71 -14.42 -6.83
N GLN A 121 15.87 -13.69 -7.95
CA GLN A 121 16.76 -12.53 -8.03
C GLN A 121 16.21 -11.29 -7.32
N SER A 122 14.91 -11.26 -7.00
CA SER A 122 14.22 -10.16 -6.32
C SER A 122 13.65 -10.55 -4.95
N GLU A 123 14.25 -11.56 -4.30
CA GLU A 123 13.82 -12.03 -2.98
C GLU A 123 13.76 -10.93 -1.91
N ASP A 124 14.73 -10.02 -1.91
CA ASP A 124 14.77 -8.92 -0.96
C ASP A 124 13.58 -7.96 -1.13
N VAL A 125 13.18 -7.69 -2.37
CA VAL A 125 12.00 -6.86 -2.69
C VAL A 125 10.73 -7.56 -2.21
N MET A 126 10.60 -8.87 -2.46
CA MET A 126 9.48 -9.65 -1.94
C MET A 126 9.41 -9.59 -0.42
N ARG A 127 10.54 -9.79 0.26
CA ARG A 127 10.64 -9.79 1.73
C ARG A 127 10.26 -8.42 2.31
N SER A 128 10.71 -7.34 1.69
CA SER A 128 10.33 -5.97 2.08
C SER A 128 8.82 -5.75 1.98
N LEU A 129 8.20 -6.14 0.85
CA LEU A 129 6.76 -6.01 0.65
C LEU A 129 5.95 -6.95 1.57
N GLN A 130 6.45 -8.15 1.85
CA GLN A 130 5.88 -9.07 2.84
C GLN A 130 5.92 -8.48 4.24
N GLY A 131 7.04 -7.88 4.64
CA GLY A 131 7.20 -7.19 5.93
C GLY A 131 6.16 -6.10 6.11
N ARG A 132 5.99 -5.21 5.11
CA ARG A 132 4.96 -4.15 5.14
C ARG A 132 3.54 -4.70 5.28
N ARG A 133 3.22 -5.82 4.62
CA ARG A 133 1.91 -6.47 4.77
C ARG A 133 1.74 -7.11 6.14
N ALA A 134 2.79 -7.69 6.72
CA ALA A 134 2.77 -8.24 8.07
C ALA A 134 2.59 -7.14 9.13
N GLU A 135 3.30 -6.02 9.01
CA GLU A 135 3.15 -4.85 9.88
C GLU A 135 1.71 -4.31 9.89
N ASN A 136 1.04 -4.32 8.73
CA ASN A 136 -0.38 -3.96 8.66
C ASN A 136 -1.27 -4.95 9.45
N VAL A 137 -1.01 -6.25 9.35
CA VAL A 137 -1.75 -7.27 10.14
C VAL A 137 -1.53 -7.05 11.63
N GLU A 138 -0.28 -6.85 12.05
CA GLU A 138 0.06 -6.58 13.46
C GLU A 138 -0.64 -5.32 13.99
N THR A 139 -0.72 -4.26 13.18
CA THR A 139 -1.43 -3.03 13.53
C THR A 139 -2.93 -3.27 13.75
N ILE A 140 -3.57 -3.98 12.81
CA ILE A 140 -4.99 -4.33 12.92
C ILE A 140 -5.24 -5.19 14.17
N GLU A 141 -4.41 -6.23 14.35
CA GLU A 141 -4.50 -7.17 15.46
C GLU A 141 -4.35 -6.46 16.82
N GLY A 142 -3.38 -5.56 16.94
CA GLY A 142 -3.15 -4.77 18.14
C GLY A 142 -4.36 -3.93 18.55
N ARG A 143 -5.08 -3.34 17.57
CA ARG A 143 -6.31 -2.61 17.85
C ARG A 143 -7.46 -3.52 18.24
N ILE A 144 -7.62 -4.67 17.57
CA ILE A 144 -8.65 -5.66 17.94
C ILE A 144 -8.42 -6.15 19.38
N ARG A 145 -7.17 -6.48 19.75
CA ARG A 145 -6.81 -6.88 21.12
C ARG A 145 -7.13 -5.79 22.15
N SER A 146 -6.92 -4.53 21.79
CA SER A 146 -7.24 -3.38 22.66
C SER A 146 -8.75 -3.28 22.90
N ASP A 147 -9.55 -3.44 21.85
CA ASP A 147 -11.02 -3.43 21.94
C ASP A 147 -11.54 -4.63 22.76
N VAL A 148 -10.96 -5.82 22.61
CA VAL A 148 -11.29 -6.99 23.45
C VAL A 148 -10.97 -6.70 24.92
N ALA A 149 -9.81 -6.12 25.22
CA ALA A 149 -9.41 -5.79 26.59
C ALA A 149 -10.29 -4.68 27.22
N ALA A 150 -10.77 -3.73 26.41
CA ALA A 150 -11.75 -2.72 26.81
C ALA A 150 -13.19 -3.29 26.92
N GLY A 151 -13.41 -4.53 26.46
CA GLY A 151 -14.71 -5.17 26.40
C GLY A 151 -15.63 -4.55 25.35
N GLU A 152 -15.09 -3.89 24.33
CA GLU A 152 -15.82 -3.42 23.14
C GLU A 152 -16.16 -4.59 22.19
N LEU A 153 -15.35 -5.65 22.24
CA LEU A 153 -15.54 -6.92 21.52
C LEU A 153 -15.67 -8.11 22.49
N PRO A 154 -16.30 -9.22 22.06
CA PRO A 154 -16.39 -10.45 22.85
C PRO A 154 -15.01 -10.95 23.31
N ALA A 155 -14.93 -11.46 24.53
CA ALA A 155 -13.67 -11.88 25.14
C ALA A 155 -13.01 -13.09 24.43
N ASP A 156 -13.79 -13.86 23.69
CA ASP A 156 -13.39 -15.02 22.90
C ASP A 156 -13.06 -14.67 21.43
N THR A 157 -13.03 -13.39 21.08
CA THR A 157 -12.63 -12.94 19.73
C THR A 157 -11.20 -13.36 19.42
N ASP A 158 -11.00 -14.17 18.38
CA ASP A 158 -9.68 -14.45 17.82
C ASP A 158 -9.18 -13.22 17.04
N ALA A 159 -8.43 -12.37 17.75
CA ALA A 159 -7.93 -11.11 17.20
C ALA A 159 -6.99 -11.32 16.00
N HIS A 160 -6.20 -12.38 16.01
CA HIS A 160 -5.27 -12.67 14.92
C HIS A 160 -6.02 -13.12 13.67
N ALA A 161 -6.95 -14.08 13.82
CA ALA A 161 -7.75 -14.55 12.69
C ALA A 161 -8.59 -13.41 12.08
N LEU A 162 -9.17 -12.54 12.90
CA LEU A 162 -9.92 -11.38 12.42
C LEU A 162 -9.03 -10.36 11.71
N ALA A 163 -7.82 -10.10 12.20
CA ALA A 163 -6.86 -9.23 11.53
C ALA A 163 -6.42 -9.79 10.16
N VAL A 164 -6.11 -11.08 10.10
CA VAL A 164 -5.75 -11.78 8.86
C VAL A 164 -6.93 -11.75 7.87
N TYR A 165 -8.16 -11.95 8.34
CA TYR A 165 -9.36 -11.82 7.51
C TYR A 165 -9.47 -10.42 6.90
N CYS A 166 -9.31 -9.36 7.70
CA CYS A 166 -9.37 -7.98 7.21
C CYS A 166 -8.28 -7.69 6.16
N ALA A 167 -7.06 -8.18 6.39
CA ALA A 167 -5.96 -8.05 5.44
C ALA A 167 -6.22 -8.84 4.13
N ALA A 168 -6.82 -10.02 4.23
CA ALA A 168 -7.19 -10.82 3.06
C ALA A 168 -8.29 -10.14 2.23
N VAL A 169 -9.29 -9.54 2.87
CA VAL A 169 -10.32 -8.74 2.19
C VAL A 169 -9.67 -7.55 1.47
N LEU A 170 -8.80 -6.78 2.15
CA LEU A 170 -8.12 -5.64 1.56
C LEU A 170 -7.27 -6.04 0.33
N GLN A 171 -6.55 -7.17 0.43
CA GLN A 171 -5.79 -7.74 -0.69
C GLN A 171 -6.70 -8.16 -1.84
N GLY A 172 -7.80 -8.83 -1.54
CA GLY A 172 -8.81 -9.21 -2.53
C GLY A 172 -9.39 -7.99 -3.25
N MET A 173 -9.73 -6.92 -2.52
CA MET A 173 -10.23 -5.66 -3.10
C MET A 173 -9.21 -5.03 -4.04
N SER A 174 -7.92 -5.07 -3.70
CA SER A 174 -6.84 -4.60 -4.59
C SER A 174 -6.80 -5.39 -5.90
N GLN A 175 -6.91 -6.71 -5.84
CA GLN A 175 -6.92 -7.55 -7.05
C GLN A 175 -8.19 -7.34 -7.88
N GLN A 176 -9.36 -7.31 -7.25
CA GLN A 176 -10.64 -7.06 -7.92
C GLN A 176 -10.64 -5.71 -8.66
N ALA A 177 -10.01 -4.68 -8.08
CA ALA A 177 -9.83 -3.41 -8.76
C ALA A 177 -9.03 -3.57 -10.07
N ARG A 178 -7.92 -4.33 -10.05
CA ARG A 178 -7.12 -4.64 -11.25
C ARG A 178 -7.92 -5.45 -12.28
N ASP A 179 -8.80 -6.33 -11.83
CA ASP A 179 -9.67 -7.13 -12.69
C ASP A 179 -10.85 -6.32 -13.26
N GLY A 180 -10.96 -5.03 -12.91
CA GLY A 180 -11.93 -4.09 -13.48
C GLY A 180 -13.13 -3.77 -12.59
N ALA A 181 -13.19 -4.28 -11.36
CA ALA A 181 -14.25 -3.92 -10.41
C ALA A 181 -14.25 -2.40 -10.17
N ASP A 182 -15.45 -1.82 -10.16
CA ASP A 182 -15.63 -0.41 -9.88
C ASP A 182 -15.69 -0.12 -8.37
N ARG A 183 -15.67 1.18 -8.03
CA ARG A 183 -15.71 1.64 -6.65
C ARG A 183 -16.93 1.10 -5.90
N THR A 184 -18.10 1.14 -6.52
CA THR A 184 -19.36 0.68 -5.90
C THR A 184 -19.31 -0.81 -5.58
N THR A 185 -18.73 -1.62 -6.45
CA THR A 185 -18.51 -3.05 -6.20
C THR A 185 -17.60 -3.26 -4.99
N LEU A 186 -16.47 -2.55 -4.92
CA LEU A 186 -15.53 -2.66 -3.80
C LEU A 186 -16.11 -2.13 -2.48
N GLU A 187 -16.91 -1.07 -2.51
CA GLU A 187 -17.65 -0.57 -1.34
C GLU A 187 -18.61 -1.64 -0.81
N ARG A 188 -19.30 -2.38 -1.68
CA ARG A 188 -20.17 -3.50 -1.26
C ARG A 188 -19.38 -4.66 -0.65
N VAL A 189 -18.18 -4.96 -1.16
CA VAL A 189 -17.27 -5.94 -0.54
C VAL A 189 -16.87 -5.48 0.86
N ALA A 190 -16.57 -4.20 1.05
CA ALA A 190 -16.25 -3.64 2.37
C ALA A 190 -17.42 -3.80 3.35
N GLU A 191 -18.66 -3.47 2.94
CA GLU A 191 -19.83 -3.63 3.81
C GLU A 191 -20.10 -5.10 4.17
N LEU A 192 -19.97 -6.01 3.20
CA LEU A 192 -20.10 -7.46 3.45
C LEU A 192 -19.04 -7.96 4.42
N ALA A 193 -17.81 -7.46 4.31
CA ALA A 193 -16.75 -7.81 5.25
C ALA A 193 -17.05 -7.32 6.68
N MET A 194 -17.63 -6.12 6.81
CA MET A 194 -18.04 -5.60 8.11
C MET A 194 -19.26 -6.31 8.70
N ALA A 195 -20.09 -6.96 7.88
CA ALA A 195 -21.16 -7.83 8.36
C ALA A 195 -20.64 -9.12 9.02
N ALA A 196 -19.42 -9.56 8.69
CA ALA A 196 -18.75 -10.69 9.33
C ALA A 196 -18.02 -10.29 10.63
N TRP A 197 -17.94 -8.99 10.94
CA TRP A 197 -17.29 -8.50 12.14
C TRP A 197 -18.13 -8.83 13.39
N PRO A 198 -17.51 -9.34 14.48
CA PRO A 198 -18.24 -9.74 15.69
C PRO A 198 -19.10 -8.60 16.27
N PRO A 199 -20.33 -8.88 16.74
CA PRO A 199 -21.17 -7.85 17.33
C PRO A 199 -20.45 -7.23 18.55
N GLY A 200 -20.45 -5.90 18.62
CA GLY A 200 -19.91 -5.15 19.75
C GLY A 200 -20.99 -4.75 20.74
N LYS A 201 -20.59 -4.23 21.91
CA LYS A 201 -21.52 -3.75 22.96
C LYS A 201 -22.51 -2.67 22.52
N SER A 202 -22.25 -1.97 21.42
CA SER A 202 -23.10 -0.87 20.92
C SER A 202 -24.20 -1.31 19.94
N GLU A 203 -24.32 -2.62 19.69
CA GLU A 203 -25.31 -3.20 18.76
C GLU A 203 -26.36 -4.12 19.45
N GLU A 204 -26.37 -4.18 20.80
CA GLU A 204 -27.48 -4.68 21.64
C GLU A 204 -28.36 -3.53 22.14
#